data_AF-A0A3B0TPX4-F1
#
_entry.id   AF-A0A3B0TPX4-F1
#
_cell.length_a   1.000
_cell.length_b   1.000
_cell.length_c   1.000
_cell.angle_alpha   90.00
_cell.angle_beta   90.00
_cell.angle_gamma   90.00
#
_symmetry.space_group_name_H-M   'P 1'
#
loop_
_entity.id
_entity.type
_entity.pdbx_description
1 polymer ?
#
loop_
_entity_poly.entity_id
_entity_poly.type
_entity_poly.pdbx_seq_one_letter_code
_entity_poly.pdbx_strand_id
1 'polypeptide(L)'
;MKKAKPGLRNLITDVVGLKVGNASDHNLKSGVTVLSADRPFVAAVDIMGGAPGTRETDLLAPDKSVEGVDALVLSGGSAFGLDAAGGVANSLRALGRGFKVGDVVVPIVPGAILFDLINGGDKDWSQNPYRDLGAKAFDALDEDFELGSIGAGTGATTAGLKGGLGSASIVLENGITIGALVAANPTGQVTA
;
A
#
# COMPACT_ATOMS: atom_id res chain seq x y z
N MET A 1 -13.80 -26.88 -20.10
CA MET A 1 -12.73 -26.18 -19.37
C MET A 1 -13.34 -24.97 -18.69
N LYS A 2 -13.07 -24.74 -17.39
CA LYS A 2 -13.64 -23.59 -16.66
C LYS A 2 -12.76 -22.38 -16.97
N LYS A 3 -13.29 -21.42 -17.74
CA LYS A 3 -12.59 -20.17 -18.07
C LYS A 3 -12.22 -19.42 -16.80
N ALA A 4 -11.08 -18.72 -16.84
CA ALA A 4 -10.71 -17.76 -15.81
C ALA A 4 -11.83 -16.70 -15.65
N LYS A 5 -12.09 -16.29 -14.40
CA LYS A 5 -13.18 -15.38 -14.05
C LYS A 5 -12.76 -14.47 -12.89
N PRO A 6 -13.37 -13.29 -12.72
CA PRO A 6 -13.13 -12.47 -11.54
C PRO A 6 -13.36 -13.25 -10.23
N GLY A 7 -12.64 -12.87 -9.18
CA GLY A 7 -12.92 -13.34 -7.82
C GLY A 7 -14.26 -12.82 -7.32
N LEU A 8 -14.66 -13.24 -6.11
CA LEU A 8 -15.98 -12.94 -5.57
C LEU A 8 -16.16 -11.43 -5.35
N ARG A 9 -15.12 -10.78 -4.82
CA ARG A 9 -15.11 -9.34 -4.55
C ARG A 9 -14.57 -8.53 -5.73
N ASN A 10 -13.82 -9.18 -6.63
CA ASN A 10 -12.98 -8.52 -7.62
C ASN A 10 -12.00 -7.54 -6.95
N LEU A 11 -11.45 -7.93 -5.79
CA LEU A 11 -10.49 -7.19 -4.99
C LEU A 11 -9.25 -8.05 -4.73
N ILE A 12 -8.11 -7.42 -4.42
CA ILE A 12 -6.86 -8.12 -4.07
C ILE A 12 -7.05 -9.11 -2.90
N THR A 13 -7.99 -8.82 -2.00
CA THR A 13 -8.37 -9.63 -0.84
C THR A 13 -9.14 -10.90 -1.20
N ASP A 14 -9.47 -11.14 -2.48
CA ASP A 14 -9.86 -12.48 -2.95
C ASP A 14 -8.68 -13.48 -2.85
N VAL A 15 -7.43 -12.99 -2.73
CA VAL A 15 -6.29 -13.81 -2.29
C VAL A 15 -6.40 -14.02 -0.78
N VAL A 16 -6.69 -15.26 -0.39
CA VAL A 16 -7.01 -15.64 0.99
C VAL A 16 -5.95 -15.16 1.98
N GLY A 17 -6.41 -14.46 3.02
CA GLY A 17 -5.60 -13.98 4.14
C GLY A 17 -5.00 -12.59 3.94
N LEU A 18 -5.09 -12.00 2.74
CA LEU A 18 -4.76 -10.60 2.54
C LEU A 18 -5.87 -9.69 3.08
N LYS A 19 -5.45 -8.58 3.68
CA LYS A 19 -6.30 -7.50 4.19
C LYS A 19 -5.75 -6.17 3.69
N VAL A 20 -6.65 -5.23 3.40
CA VAL A 20 -6.30 -3.86 3.00
C VAL A 20 -6.95 -2.89 3.96
N GLY A 21 -6.18 -1.89 4.39
CA GLY A 21 -6.67 -0.83 5.25
C GLY A 21 -6.30 0.54 4.68
N ASN A 22 -7.21 1.49 4.81
CA ASN A 22 -7.07 2.83 4.24
C ASN A 22 -7.24 3.90 5.32
N ALA A 23 -6.42 4.94 5.29
CA ALA A 23 -6.65 6.16 6.04
C ALA A 23 -6.51 7.37 5.12
N SER A 24 -7.50 8.27 5.18
CA SER A 24 -7.56 9.47 4.37
C SER A 24 -7.62 10.70 5.26
N ASP A 25 -6.98 11.78 4.84
CA ASP A 25 -7.19 13.11 5.38
C ASP A 25 -7.65 14.03 4.24
N HIS A 26 -8.90 14.48 4.31
CA HIS A 26 -9.53 15.28 3.27
C HIS A 26 -9.09 16.76 3.30
N ASN A 27 -8.59 17.27 4.42
CA ASN A 27 -8.00 18.60 4.50
C ASN A 27 -6.62 18.59 3.85
N LEU A 28 -5.81 17.59 4.22
CA LEU A 28 -4.52 17.30 3.58
C LEU A 28 -4.71 16.90 2.12
N LYS A 29 -5.88 16.37 1.73
CA LYS A 29 -6.13 15.70 0.45
C LYS A 29 -5.08 14.63 0.15
N SER A 30 -4.75 13.82 1.14
CA SER A 30 -3.81 12.71 0.98
C SER A 30 -4.21 11.55 1.88
N GLY A 31 -3.47 10.46 1.81
CA GLY A 31 -3.77 9.28 2.60
C GLY A 31 -2.76 8.16 2.40
N VAL A 32 -3.02 7.07 3.11
CA VAL A 32 -2.18 5.87 3.15
C VAL A 32 -3.06 4.64 2.95
N THR A 33 -2.56 3.68 2.18
CA THR A 33 -3.12 2.34 2.01
C THR A 33 -2.10 1.31 2.48
N VAL A 34 -2.53 0.37 3.32
CA VAL A 34 -1.70 -0.72 3.84
C VAL A 34 -2.26 -2.03 3.33
N LEU A 35 -1.40 -2.88 2.77
CA LEU A 35 -1.69 -4.29 2.50
C LEU A 35 -0.98 -5.12 3.58
N SER A 36 -1.71 -6.00 4.27
CA SER A 36 -1.15 -6.89 5.27
C SER A 36 -1.85 -8.25 5.25
N ALA A 37 -1.40 -9.17 6.10
CA ALA A 37 -2.00 -10.47 6.34
C ALA A 37 -1.78 -10.87 7.80
N ASP A 38 -2.36 -11.96 8.26
CA ASP A 38 -2.14 -12.46 9.63
C ASP A 38 -0.79 -13.17 9.80
N ARG A 39 -0.10 -13.47 8.69
CA ARG A 39 1.23 -14.09 8.63
C ARG A 39 2.12 -13.34 7.64
N PRO A 40 3.45 -13.38 7.79
CA PRO A 40 4.33 -12.79 6.79
C PRO A 40 4.15 -13.47 5.43
N PHE A 41 4.28 -12.69 4.36
CA PHE A 41 4.19 -13.16 2.97
C PHE A 41 5.47 -12.83 2.22
N VAL A 42 5.80 -13.68 1.24
CA VAL A 42 6.92 -13.45 0.33
C VAL A 42 6.63 -12.22 -0.51
N ALA A 43 7.59 -11.33 -0.62
CA ALA A 43 7.48 -10.10 -1.41
C ALA A 43 8.73 -9.89 -2.25
N ALA A 44 8.53 -9.34 -3.45
CA ALA A 44 9.57 -8.88 -4.35
C ALA A 44 9.14 -7.50 -4.89
N VAL A 45 10.08 -6.73 -5.42
CA VAL A 45 9.81 -5.39 -5.94
C VAL A 45 10.48 -5.18 -7.28
N ASP A 46 9.77 -4.48 -8.15
CA ASP A 46 10.30 -3.99 -9.42
C ASP A 46 9.99 -2.50 -9.57
N ILE A 47 11.02 -1.69 -9.82
CA ILE A 47 10.94 -0.23 -9.84
C ILE A 47 11.29 0.27 -11.24
N MET A 48 10.25 0.65 -11.98
CA MET A 48 10.38 1.07 -13.38
C MET A 48 10.29 2.59 -13.59
N GLY A 49 9.82 3.35 -12.59
CA GLY A 49 9.72 4.80 -12.66
C GLY A 49 11.08 5.49 -12.47
N GLY A 50 11.35 6.57 -13.19
CA GLY A 50 12.66 7.26 -13.18
C GLY A 50 12.98 8.10 -11.93
N ALA A 51 12.00 8.35 -11.06
CA ALA A 51 12.17 9.11 -9.82
C ALA A 51 11.41 8.43 -8.66
N PRO A 52 11.86 7.24 -8.20
CA PRO A 52 11.16 6.48 -7.18
C PRO A 52 11.36 7.09 -5.79
N GLY A 53 10.28 7.15 -5.00
CA GLY A 53 10.37 7.29 -3.54
C GLY A 53 9.97 5.98 -2.91
N THR A 54 10.91 5.28 -2.28
CA THR A 54 10.69 3.95 -1.71
C THR A 54 11.39 3.78 -0.37
N ARG A 55 10.95 2.79 0.39
CA ARG A 55 11.53 2.40 1.68
C ARG A 55 11.70 0.88 1.71
N GLU A 56 12.84 0.41 2.25
CA GLU A 56 13.12 -1.01 2.55
C GLU A 56 13.00 -1.99 1.36
N THR A 57 13.16 -1.48 0.13
CA THR A 57 13.06 -2.28 -1.10
C THR A 57 14.26 -3.19 -1.33
N ASP A 58 15.47 -2.80 -0.93
CA ASP A 58 16.67 -3.64 -1.06
C ASP A 58 16.53 -4.99 -0.36
N LEU A 59 15.77 -5.04 0.75
CA LEU A 59 15.53 -6.26 1.53
C LEU A 59 14.63 -7.26 0.81
N LEU A 60 13.93 -6.84 -0.25
CA LEU A 60 13.06 -7.69 -1.08
C LEU A 60 13.80 -8.38 -2.22
N ALA A 61 15.11 -8.14 -2.37
CA ALA A 61 15.91 -8.86 -3.35
C ALA A 61 16.06 -10.34 -2.92
N PRO A 62 15.97 -11.30 -3.86
CA PRO A 62 15.90 -12.73 -3.55
C PRO A 62 17.19 -13.30 -2.91
N ASP A 63 18.29 -12.54 -2.94
CA ASP A 63 19.56 -12.90 -2.31
C ASP A 63 19.69 -12.39 -0.85
N LYS A 64 18.66 -11.72 -0.30
CA LYS A 64 18.67 -11.20 1.08
C LYS A 64 18.04 -12.16 2.07
N SER A 65 18.32 -11.92 3.36
CA SER A 65 17.91 -12.79 4.47
C SER A 65 16.44 -12.63 4.89
N VAL A 66 15.74 -11.60 4.43
CA VAL A 66 14.33 -11.38 4.76
C VAL A 66 13.47 -12.17 3.78
N GLU A 67 12.96 -13.33 4.22
CA GLU A 67 12.15 -14.22 3.37
C GLU A 67 10.70 -13.76 3.19
N GLY A 68 10.22 -12.86 4.05
CA GLY A 68 8.86 -12.33 3.99
C GLY A 68 8.67 -11.09 4.85
N VAL A 69 7.61 -10.34 4.55
CA VAL A 69 7.23 -9.11 5.24
C VAL A 69 5.79 -9.20 5.75
N ASP A 70 5.49 -8.44 6.78
CA ASP A 70 4.15 -8.45 7.41
C ASP A 70 3.20 -7.43 6.79
N ALA A 71 3.71 -6.38 6.14
CA ALA A 71 2.90 -5.35 5.51
C ALA A 71 3.65 -4.64 4.37
N LEU A 72 2.88 -4.10 3.42
CA LEU A 72 3.33 -3.17 2.39
C LEU A 72 2.54 -1.87 2.49
N VAL A 73 3.21 -0.73 2.23
CA VAL A 73 2.61 0.60 2.34
C VAL A 73 2.63 1.33 1.00
N LEU A 74 1.47 1.83 0.58
CA LEU A 74 1.33 2.83 -0.46
C LEU A 74 0.90 4.14 0.19
N SER A 75 1.57 5.25 -0.11
CA SER A 75 1.24 6.54 0.52
C SER A 75 1.27 7.69 -0.49
N GLY A 76 0.41 8.69 -0.28
CA GLY A 76 0.62 10.01 -0.84
C GLY A 76 1.78 10.75 -0.15
N GLY A 77 1.89 12.06 -0.35
CA GLY A 77 2.83 12.90 0.38
C GLY A 77 4.24 12.99 -0.17
N SER A 78 4.52 12.37 -1.32
CA SER A 78 5.88 12.26 -1.84
C SER A 78 6.83 11.68 -0.77
N ALA A 79 8.09 12.12 -0.70
CA ALA A 79 9.08 11.61 0.25
C ALA A 79 8.63 11.69 1.72
N PHE A 80 7.79 12.66 2.10
CA PHE A 80 7.23 12.74 3.46
C PHE A 80 6.32 11.55 3.78
N GLY A 81 5.67 10.98 2.77
CA GLY A 81 4.84 9.78 2.88
C GLY A 81 5.60 8.53 3.34
N LEU A 82 6.92 8.50 3.18
CA LEU A 82 7.75 7.36 3.63
C LEU A 82 7.68 7.14 5.16
N ASP A 83 7.29 8.18 5.92
CA ASP A 83 7.07 8.06 7.36
C ASP A 83 5.85 7.21 7.73
N ALA A 84 4.90 6.98 6.81
CA ALA A 84 3.73 6.13 7.05
C ALA A 84 4.12 4.70 7.45
N ALA A 85 5.17 4.15 6.82
CA ALA A 85 5.70 2.84 7.16
C ALA A 85 6.22 2.77 8.61
N GLY A 86 6.67 3.90 9.18
CA GLY A 86 7.06 3.96 10.60
C GLY A 86 5.87 3.83 11.56
N GLY A 87 4.69 4.32 11.17
CA GLY A 87 3.45 4.10 11.93
C GLY A 87 3.04 2.63 11.90
N VAL A 88 3.04 2.02 10.71
CA VAL A 88 2.75 0.59 10.52
C VAL A 88 3.74 -0.30 11.26
N ALA A 89 5.04 0.02 11.21
CA ALA A 89 6.08 -0.71 11.95
C ALA A 89 5.84 -0.66 13.46
N ASN A 90 5.41 0.48 14.01
CA ASN A 90 5.05 0.57 15.43
C ASN A 90 3.86 -0.33 15.78
N SER A 91 2.81 -0.35 14.94
CA SER A 91 1.65 -1.24 15.14
C SER A 91 2.06 -2.71 15.09
N LEU A 92 2.87 -3.12 14.11
CA LEU A 92 3.41 -4.48 14.03
C LEU A 92 4.29 -4.85 15.22
N ARG A 93 5.14 -3.92 15.68
CA ARG A 93 6.00 -4.12 16.86
C ARG A 93 5.19 -4.36 18.13
N ALA A 94 4.08 -3.65 18.30
CA ALA A 94 3.16 -3.82 19.42
C ALA A 94 2.49 -5.21 19.40
N LEU A 95 2.28 -5.78 18.21
CA LEU A 95 1.76 -7.13 18.01
C LEU A 95 2.85 -8.22 18.05
N GLY A 96 4.11 -7.86 18.26
CA GLY A 96 5.23 -8.81 18.24
C GLY A 96 5.50 -9.41 16.85
N ARG A 97 5.13 -8.69 15.79
CA ARG A 97 5.28 -9.12 14.38
C ARG A 97 6.46 -8.42 13.71
N GLY A 98 7.19 -9.17 12.91
CA GLY A 98 8.39 -8.70 12.21
C GLY A 98 9.45 -9.79 12.06
N PHE A 99 10.57 -9.41 11.46
CA PHE A 99 11.75 -10.25 11.28
C PHE A 99 12.46 -10.49 12.63
N LYS A 100 12.79 -11.75 12.92
CA LYS A 100 13.45 -12.13 14.17
C LYS A 100 14.97 -12.02 14.03
N VAL A 101 15.59 -11.27 14.95
CA VAL A 101 17.04 -11.12 15.09
C VAL A 101 17.41 -11.50 16.51
N GLY A 102 17.77 -12.78 16.72
CA GLY A 102 17.90 -13.35 18.06
C GLY A 102 16.57 -13.22 18.82
N ASP A 103 16.59 -12.57 19.98
CA ASP A 103 15.42 -12.34 20.84
C ASP A 103 14.64 -11.05 20.48
N VAL A 104 15.08 -10.31 19.46
CA VAL A 104 14.47 -9.04 19.05
C VAL A 104 13.61 -9.25 17.80
N VAL A 105 12.43 -8.62 17.77
CA VAL A 105 11.56 -8.55 16.59
C VAL A 105 11.67 -7.18 15.94
N VAL A 106 12.03 -7.16 14.66
CA VAL A 106 12.23 -5.96 13.83
C VAL A 106 11.21 -5.98 12.68
N PRO A 107 10.16 -5.16 12.73
CA PRO A 107 9.22 -5.03 11.61
C PRO A 107 9.95 -4.50 10.36
N ILE A 108 9.79 -5.20 9.25
CA ILE A 108 10.22 -4.75 7.92
C ILE A 108 8.96 -4.33 7.16
N VAL A 109 8.87 -3.06 6.78
CA VAL A 109 7.67 -2.48 6.14
C VAL A 109 8.08 -1.74 4.88
N PRO A 110 8.20 -2.46 3.75
CA PRO A 110 8.45 -1.86 2.47
C PRO A 110 7.31 -0.93 2.06
N GLY A 111 7.65 0.14 1.36
CA GLY A 111 6.64 1.06 0.86
C GLY A 111 7.09 1.89 -0.33
N ALA A 112 6.09 2.45 -1.00
CA ALA A 112 6.26 3.36 -2.13
C ALA A 112 5.31 4.55 -2.01
N ILE A 113 5.76 5.70 -2.52
CA ILE A 113 5.00 6.94 -2.46
C ILE A 113 4.55 7.43 -3.83
N LEU A 114 3.51 8.25 -3.84
CA LEU A 114 3.12 9.08 -4.96
C LEU A 114 3.13 10.56 -4.57
N PHE A 115 3.24 11.42 -5.58
CA PHE A 115 3.25 12.86 -5.40
C PHE A 115 1.84 13.43 -5.50
N ASP A 116 1.33 14.00 -4.41
CA ASP A 116 0.04 14.71 -4.35
C ASP A 116 0.13 16.04 -3.59
N LEU A 117 1.33 16.61 -3.46
CA LEU A 117 1.54 17.80 -2.63
C LEU A 117 0.96 19.09 -3.24
N ILE A 118 0.71 19.14 -4.55
CA ILE A 118 0.17 20.31 -5.28
C ILE A 118 -1.31 20.17 -5.65
N ASN A 119 -2.08 19.43 -4.86
CA ASN A 119 -3.51 19.17 -5.12
C ASN A 119 -4.48 20.14 -4.42
N GLY A 120 -3.96 21.22 -3.83
CA GLY A 120 -4.73 22.24 -3.12
C GLY A 120 -5.35 21.77 -1.80
N GLY A 121 -4.78 20.75 -1.16
CA GLY A 121 -5.04 20.46 0.27
C GLY A 121 -4.05 21.20 1.16
N ASP A 122 -4.32 21.28 2.46
CA ASP A 122 -3.47 21.93 3.45
C ASP A 122 -2.13 21.19 3.61
N LYS A 123 -1.03 21.83 3.20
CA LYS A 123 0.34 21.29 3.28
C LYS A 123 1.23 22.06 4.25
N ASP A 124 0.69 23.07 4.95
CA ASP A 124 1.46 23.89 5.87
C ASP A 124 1.40 23.31 7.30
N TRP A 125 1.87 22.07 7.41
CA TRP A 125 1.95 21.36 8.68
C TRP A 125 3.35 21.52 9.29
N SER A 126 3.43 21.59 10.62
CA SER A 126 4.70 21.64 11.36
C SER A 126 5.23 20.25 11.74
N GLN A 127 4.36 19.24 11.74
CA GLN A 127 4.68 17.84 12.00
C GLN A 127 4.17 16.96 10.87
N ASN A 128 5.00 16.02 10.42
CA ASN A 128 4.65 15.13 9.32
C ASN A 128 3.44 14.22 9.69
N PRO A 129 2.29 14.33 8.99
CA PRO A 129 1.07 13.59 9.33
C PRO A 129 1.08 12.12 8.90
N TYR A 130 1.99 11.73 8.01
CA TYR A 130 1.91 10.41 7.35
C TYR A 130 2.16 9.25 8.30
N ARG A 131 2.96 9.42 9.35
CA ARG A 131 3.15 8.40 10.40
C ARG A 131 1.82 7.98 11.04
N ASP A 132 1.01 8.94 11.45
CA ASP A 132 -0.26 8.67 12.11
C ASP A 132 -1.29 8.12 11.12
N LEU A 133 -1.27 8.59 9.87
CA LEU A 133 -2.09 8.00 8.79
C LEU A 133 -1.72 6.54 8.54
N GLY A 134 -0.44 6.18 8.58
CA GLY A 134 0.02 4.79 8.44
C GLY A 134 -0.50 3.89 9.55
N ALA A 135 -0.44 4.34 10.81
CA ALA A 135 -1.02 3.60 11.93
C ALA A 135 -2.55 3.42 11.79
N LYS A 136 -3.27 4.50 11.46
CA LYS A 136 -4.73 4.45 11.22
C LYS A 136 -5.10 3.51 10.08
N ALA A 137 -4.32 3.49 9.00
CA ALA A 137 -4.56 2.61 7.87
C ALA A 137 -4.34 1.14 8.26
N PHE A 138 -3.35 0.84 9.11
CA PHE A 138 -3.14 -0.50 9.64
C PHE A 138 -4.27 -0.93 10.58
N ASP A 139 -4.78 -0.04 11.43
CA ASP A 139 -5.90 -0.34 12.33
C ASP A 139 -7.22 -0.61 11.57
N ALA A 140 -7.32 -0.14 10.32
CA ALA A 140 -8.46 -0.30 9.43
C ALA A 140 -8.37 -1.51 8.47
N LEU A 141 -7.46 -2.46 8.72
CA LEU A 141 -7.28 -3.64 7.86
C LEU A 141 -8.54 -4.53 7.83
N ASP A 142 -9.10 -4.74 6.63
CA ASP A 142 -10.25 -5.62 6.39
C ASP A 142 -10.12 -6.36 5.03
N GLU A 143 -10.94 -7.38 4.81
CA GLU A 143 -11.11 -8.02 3.50
C GLU A 143 -11.95 -7.16 2.55
N ASP A 144 -12.94 -6.43 3.09
CA ASP A 144 -13.79 -5.52 2.33
C ASP A 144 -13.34 -4.06 2.56
N PHE A 145 -12.98 -3.35 1.49
CA PHE A 145 -12.45 -1.99 1.57
C PHE A 145 -12.92 -1.15 0.39
N GLU A 146 -12.97 0.17 0.60
CA GLU A 146 -13.40 1.12 -0.42
C GLU A 146 -12.32 1.36 -1.49
N LEU A 147 -12.75 1.77 -2.68
CA LEU A 147 -11.90 2.17 -3.80
C LEU A 147 -12.16 3.63 -4.20
N GLY A 148 -11.34 4.19 -5.08
CA GLY A 148 -11.47 5.56 -5.58
C GLY A 148 -10.63 6.55 -4.76
N SER A 149 -11.24 7.62 -4.26
CA SER A 149 -10.52 8.73 -3.58
C SER A 149 -10.27 8.45 -2.10
N ILE A 150 -9.72 7.27 -1.79
CA ILE A 150 -9.49 6.76 -0.45
C ILE A 150 -8.02 6.31 -0.29
N GLY A 151 -7.47 6.41 0.92
CA GLY A 151 -6.11 5.98 1.23
C GLY A 151 -5.07 6.69 0.36
N ALA A 152 -4.11 5.94 -0.19
CA ALA A 152 -3.13 6.49 -1.13
C ALA A 152 -3.79 7.14 -2.37
N GLY A 153 -5.03 6.75 -2.70
CA GLY A 153 -5.80 7.31 -3.80
C GLY A 153 -6.44 8.68 -3.52
N THR A 154 -6.47 9.15 -2.27
CA THR A 154 -7.16 10.39 -1.88
C THR A 154 -6.66 11.59 -2.68
N GLY A 155 -5.35 11.80 -2.72
CA GLY A 155 -4.72 12.91 -3.44
C GLY A 155 -4.39 12.62 -4.91
N ALA A 156 -4.60 11.39 -5.38
CA ALA A 156 -4.13 10.94 -6.69
C ALA A 156 -4.88 11.56 -7.87
N THR A 157 -4.16 11.83 -8.97
CA THR A 157 -4.63 12.48 -10.20
C THR A 157 -4.06 11.80 -11.45
N THR A 158 -4.69 12.00 -12.61
CA THR A 158 -4.19 11.52 -13.92
C THR A 158 -4.54 12.54 -15.00
N ALA A 159 -3.54 13.19 -15.60
CA ALA A 159 -3.71 14.13 -16.72
C ALA A 159 -4.96 15.05 -16.63
N GLY A 160 -5.18 15.68 -15.47
CA GLY A 160 -6.30 16.60 -15.23
C GLY A 160 -7.60 15.95 -14.72
N LEU A 161 -7.66 14.62 -14.66
CA LEU A 161 -8.75 13.86 -14.05
C LEU A 161 -8.38 13.37 -12.64
N LYS A 162 -9.39 12.91 -11.91
CA LYS A 162 -9.20 12.27 -10.62
C LYS A 162 -8.62 10.86 -10.82
N GLY A 163 -7.48 10.59 -10.18
CA GLY A 163 -6.93 9.24 -10.04
C GLY A 163 -7.55 8.55 -8.83
N GLY A 164 -6.91 7.50 -8.30
CA GLY A 164 -7.43 6.86 -7.10
C GLY A 164 -6.85 5.48 -6.80
N LEU A 165 -7.42 4.84 -5.79
CA LEU A 165 -7.18 3.45 -5.44
C LEU A 165 -8.07 2.55 -6.29
N GLY A 166 -7.48 1.56 -6.95
CA GLY A 166 -8.20 0.56 -7.74
C GLY A 166 -7.75 -0.84 -7.33
N SER A 167 -8.64 -1.82 -7.49
CA SER A 167 -8.33 -3.22 -7.25
C SER A 167 -9.08 -4.11 -8.24
N ALA A 168 -8.51 -5.29 -8.51
CA ALA A 168 -9.10 -6.32 -9.37
C ALA A 168 -8.57 -7.69 -8.95
N SER A 169 -9.30 -8.76 -9.30
CA SER A 169 -8.80 -10.12 -9.12
C SER A 169 -9.28 -11.06 -10.23
N ILE A 170 -8.58 -12.18 -10.39
CA ILE A 170 -8.95 -13.25 -11.29
C ILE A 170 -8.64 -14.61 -10.66
N VAL A 171 -9.57 -15.55 -10.78
CA VAL A 171 -9.40 -16.95 -10.42
C VAL A 171 -9.09 -17.73 -11.69
N LEU A 172 -7.91 -18.34 -11.72
CA LEU A 172 -7.43 -19.15 -12.83
C LEU A 172 -8.14 -20.52 -12.87
N GLU A 173 -8.00 -21.24 -13.99
CA GLU A 173 -8.66 -22.54 -14.17
C GLU A 173 -8.19 -23.60 -13.16
N ASN A 174 -6.96 -23.46 -12.65
CA ASN A 174 -6.37 -24.31 -11.62
C ASN A 174 -6.73 -23.90 -10.18
N GLY A 175 -7.57 -22.87 -10.01
CA GLY A 175 -8.02 -22.38 -8.70
C GLY A 175 -7.08 -21.37 -8.03
N ILE A 176 -5.94 -21.01 -8.63
CA ILE A 176 -5.08 -19.94 -8.12
C ILE A 176 -5.79 -18.59 -8.32
N THR A 177 -5.85 -17.78 -7.27
CA THR A 177 -6.31 -16.39 -7.34
C THR A 177 -5.12 -15.45 -7.52
N ILE A 178 -5.23 -14.52 -8.47
CA ILE A 178 -4.31 -13.39 -8.64
C ILE A 178 -5.10 -12.12 -8.33
N GLY A 179 -4.54 -11.26 -7.48
CA GLY A 179 -5.12 -9.97 -7.11
C GLY A 179 -4.18 -8.81 -7.42
N ALA A 180 -4.74 -7.64 -7.68
CA ALA A 180 -4.00 -6.40 -7.90
C ALA A 180 -4.61 -5.26 -7.08
N LEU A 181 -3.75 -4.38 -6.56
CA LEU A 181 -4.09 -3.15 -5.86
C LEU A 181 -3.20 -2.03 -6.40
N VAL A 182 -3.80 -0.90 -6.79
CA VAL A 182 -3.10 0.17 -7.49
C VAL A 182 -3.52 1.52 -6.94
N ALA A 183 -2.57 2.34 -6.52
CA ALA A 183 -2.78 3.77 -6.31
C ALA A 183 -2.36 4.53 -7.59
N ALA A 184 -3.33 4.84 -8.44
CA ALA A 184 -3.10 5.40 -9.77
C ALA A 184 -2.92 6.93 -9.72
N ASN A 185 -1.66 7.38 -9.80
CA ASN A 185 -1.27 8.78 -9.95
C ASN A 185 -0.29 9.00 -11.14
N PRO A 186 -0.62 8.56 -12.36
CA PRO A 186 0.28 8.69 -13.50
C PRO A 186 0.35 10.13 -14.01
N THR A 187 1.50 10.52 -14.58
CA THR A 187 1.62 11.76 -15.36
C THR A 187 0.84 11.69 -16.68
N GLY A 188 0.72 10.48 -17.25
CA GLY A 188 -0.02 10.22 -18.48
C GLY A 188 -1.55 10.23 -18.32
N GLN A 189 -2.23 10.06 -19.44
CA GLN A 189 -3.69 10.03 -19.56
C GLN A 189 -4.18 8.60 -19.79
N VAL A 190 -5.32 8.25 -19.19
CA VAL A 190 -5.97 6.93 -19.31
C VAL A 190 -7.14 6.91 -20.29
N THR A 191 -7.44 8.05 -20.90
CA THR A 191 -8.44 8.23 -21.95
C THR A 191 -7.79 8.78 -23.22
N ALA A 192 -8.44 8.57 -24.36
CA ALA A 192 -8.05 9.18 -25.63
C ALA A 192 -8.41 10.67 -25.70
#